data_AF-A0AA41N8P0-F1
#
_entry.id   AF-A0AA41N8P0-F1
#
_cell.length_a   1.000
_cell.length_b   1.000
_cell.length_c   1.000
_cell.angle_alpha   90.00
_cell.angle_beta   90.00
_cell.angle_gamma   90.00
#
_symmetry.space_group_name_H-M   'P 1'
#
loop_
_entity.id
_entity.type
_entity.pdbx_description
1 polymer ?
#
loop_
_entity_poly.entity_id
_entity_poly.type
_entity_poly.pdbx_seq_one_letter_code
_entity_poly.pdbx_strand_id
1 'polypeptide(L)'
;MEFLGTSQTASYCGPRKGGGLAALPPAAQSPVIHECYQPYHLPGYRYLNSWRPSLFYKISTAQTCPDECRSSPLRPPTILPALRSALFCRYSTHDWDQSNQLQLRGAEASRLWAGRLTGDSMRLMQDKDQLTRQMQEGTSRNLGQRLTDIGFWKSELCYEHDRLLTENRSMETVKRRLECGAQELDCPLQVALECLYHREKRIGIDLVHDSVEKNLIREVDLLKCCQERMRQLAQRIDIQMRDNRDAQHALERDLEDKNSAECIDEQCFNLRNTSDCISFFHGVEKCDGTVSVPETWAKFSNDNIRHSQNMRANSIRLREEAEHLFENLSDQLWKQFTDTNLAFNARISEETDVKNKLQTQLAKTLQEIFQAENTIMLLERAIVAKECPLKVAQTRLACRTRRPNVELCRDIPQFNRQRRRQRPAFLVTLAARPATMLVLLAFIIIFHITSAALLFVATIDNAWWVGEDFSADVWRVCTNSTNCTDISERFEGYSTLQAVQATMILSTILCCIAFLIFLLQLFRLKQGERFVLTSIIQLMSCLCVMIAAAIYTDRRQDLHHSNPEFYSLTSEGRYGYAFILAWVAFAFTFVSGLMYLILRKRK
;
A
#
# COMPACT_ATOMS: atom_id res chain seq x y z
N MET A 1 -59.34 13.03 -27.16
CA MET A 1 -58.52 14.08 -27.80
C MET A 1 -57.22 13.44 -28.22
N GLU A 2 -56.76 13.46 -29.46
CA GLU A 2 -57.31 13.79 -30.77
C GLU A 2 -56.29 13.20 -31.75
N PHE A 3 -56.78 12.56 -32.80
CA PHE A 3 -56.00 12.11 -33.95
C PHE A 3 -55.63 13.31 -34.84
N LEU A 4 -54.52 13.20 -35.57
CA LEU A 4 -54.19 13.73 -36.90
C LEU A 4 -52.64 13.65 -37.02
N GLY A 5 -51.98 13.05 -38.01
CA GLY A 5 -52.36 12.80 -39.39
C GLY A 5 -51.39 13.56 -40.31
N THR A 6 -50.68 12.80 -41.15
CA THR A 6 -50.10 13.16 -42.46
C THR A 6 -48.64 13.63 -42.59
N SER A 7 -48.00 12.92 -43.54
CA SER A 7 -46.72 13.07 -44.21
C SER A 7 -46.80 14.05 -45.39
N GLN A 8 -45.69 14.73 -45.72
CA GLN A 8 -45.43 15.22 -47.07
C GLN A 8 -43.93 15.20 -47.42
N THR A 9 -43.66 14.63 -48.58
CA THR A 9 -42.48 14.70 -49.43
C THR A 9 -42.34 16.09 -50.06
N ALA A 10 -41.09 16.59 -50.23
CA ALA A 10 -40.74 17.45 -51.36
C ALA A 10 -39.21 17.54 -51.59
N SER A 11 -38.86 17.38 -52.85
CA SER A 11 -37.57 17.61 -53.53
C SER A 11 -37.14 19.08 -53.51
N TYR A 12 -35.82 19.35 -53.51
CA TYR A 12 -35.26 20.49 -54.25
C TYR A 12 -33.80 20.24 -54.68
N CYS A 13 -33.55 20.42 -55.97
CA CYS A 13 -32.24 20.41 -56.62
C CYS A 13 -31.58 21.82 -56.60
N GLY A 14 -30.25 21.84 -56.46
CA GLY A 14 -29.31 22.85 -57.01
C GLY A 14 -28.76 23.90 -56.02
N PRO A 15 -27.59 24.55 -56.28
CA PRO A 15 -26.77 24.54 -57.51
C PRO A 15 -25.24 24.33 -57.34
N ARG A 16 -24.56 24.36 -58.50
CA ARG A 16 -23.13 24.10 -58.83
C ARG A 16 -22.13 25.20 -58.39
N LYS A 17 -20.95 24.72 -57.96
CA LYS A 17 -19.52 25.14 -58.17
C LYS A 17 -19.13 26.58 -58.56
N GLY A 18 -18.13 27.08 -57.83
CA GLY A 18 -16.90 27.80 -58.26
C GLY A 18 -15.91 27.73 -57.08
N GLY A 19 -14.60 27.52 -57.14
CA GLY A 19 -13.55 27.67 -58.15
C GLY A 19 -12.39 28.41 -57.47
N GLY A 20 -11.20 27.80 -57.27
CA GLY A 20 -10.03 28.52 -56.71
C GLY A 20 -8.84 27.69 -56.19
N LEU A 21 -7.88 27.41 -57.09
CA LEU A 21 -6.40 27.47 -57.01
C LEU A 21 -5.55 27.03 -55.78
N ALA A 22 -4.39 26.44 -56.14
CA ALA A 22 -3.08 26.32 -55.45
C ALA A 22 -2.91 25.14 -54.43
N ALA A 23 -1.82 24.36 -54.35
CA ALA A 23 -0.51 24.30 -55.01
C ALA A 23 0.09 22.87 -54.85
N LEU A 24 0.96 22.45 -55.78
CA LEU A 24 1.78 21.22 -55.73
C LEU A 24 3.17 21.53 -55.11
N PRO A 25 3.79 20.59 -54.34
CA PRO A 25 5.23 20.53 -54.14
C PRO A 25 5.92 19.50 -55.08
N PRO A 26 7.26 19.56 -55.24
CA PRO A 26 7.95 19.10 -56.44
C PRO A 26 8.39 17.63 -56.41
N ALA A 27 8.63 17.12 -57.63
CA ALA A 27 9.01 15.76 -57.97
C ALA A 27 10.34 15.31 -57.33
N ALA A 28 10.28 14.18 -56.62
CA ALA A 28 11.45 13.36 -56.30
C ALA A 28 11.62 12.26 -57.36
N GLN A 29 12.88 11.97 -57.66
CA GLN A 29 13.37 11.16 -58.77
C GLN A 29 12.88 9.70 -58.70
N SER A 30 12.39 9.22 -59.85
CA SER A 30 11.95 7.85 -60.08
C SER A 30 13.15 6.88 -60.00
N PRO A 31 13.08 5.79 -59.22
CA PRO A 31 13.95 4.65 -59.47
C PRO A 31 13.50 3.98 -60.76
N VAL A 32 14.46 3.70 -61.63
CA VAL A 32 14.31 3.01 -62.92
C VAL A 32 13.60 1.68 -62.69
N ILE A 33 12.33 1.61 -63.09
CA ILE A 33 11.57 0.36 -63.16
C ILE A 33 11.96 -0.30 -64.48
N HIS A 34 12.64 -1.44 -64.36
CA HIS A 34 12.86 -2.37 -65.46
C HIS A 34 11.48 -2.86 -65.93
N GLU A 35 11.00 -2.34 -67.07
CA GLU A 35 9.79 -2.85 -67.73
C GLU A 35 10.01 -4.29 -68.17
N CYS A 36 9.61 -5.24 -67.33
CA CYS A 36 9.28 -6.59 -67.76
C CYS A 36 7.75 -6.66 -67.86
N TYR A 37 7.21 -6.17 -68.99
CA TYR A 37 5.83 -6.47 -69.37
C TYR A 37 5.74 -7.95 -69.72
N GLN A 38 5.37 -8.78 -68.75
CA GLN A 38 4.74 -10.07 -69.02
C GLN A 38 3.24 -9.94 -68.74
N PRO A 39 2.37 -9.99 -69.78
CA PRO A 39 0.95 -10.13 -69.55
C PRO A 39 0.68 -11.56 -69.06
N TYR A 40 0.53 -11.72 -67.75
CA TYR A 40 0.04 -12.97 -67.18
C TYR A 40 -1.46 -13.07 -67.42
N HIS A 41 -1.82 -13.85 -68.43
CA HIS A 41 -3.17 -14.35 -68.66
C HIS A 41 -3.42 -15.56 -67.74
N LEU A 42 -4.48 -15.55 -66.93
CA LEU A 42 -5.00 -16.76 -66.28
C LEU A 42 -5.97 -17.50 -67.22
N PRO A 43 -5.98 -18.85 -67.22
CA PRO A 43 -6.58 -19.65 -68.27
C PRO A 43 -8.10 -19.74 -68.09
N GLY A 44 -8.87 -19.31 -69.09
CA GLY A 44 -10.30 -19.64 -69.14
C GLY A 44 -11.22 -18.61 -69.77
N TYR A 45 -10.77 -17.38 -70.02
CA TYR A 45 -11.55 -16.38 -70.75
C TYR A 45 -11.10 -16.33 -72.22
N ARG A 46 -11.73 -17.14 -73.07
CA ARG A 46 -11.71 -16.85 -74.51
C ARG A 46 -12.62 -15.65 -74.73
N TYR A 47 -12.04 -14.55 -75.20
CA TYR A 47 -12.76 -13.51 -75.92
C TYR A 47 -13.75 -14.18 -76.89
N LEU A 48 -15.03 -13.80 -76.81
CA LEU A 48 -16.00 -14.01 -77.87
C LEU A 48 -15.47 -13.25 -79.10
N ASN A 49 -14.61 -13.91 -79.87
CA ASN A 49 -14.32 -13.48 -81.22
C ASN A 49 -15.64 -13.53 -81.97
N SER A 50 -16.06 -12.34 -82.38
CA SER A 50 -17.15 -12.10 -83.32
C SER A 50 -17.01 -13.08 -84.47
N TRP A 51 -17.99 -13.98 -84.58
CA TRP A 51 -18.11 -14.91 -85.69
C TRP A 51 -18.29 -14.09 -86.97
N ARG A 52 -17.21 -13.88 -87.73
CA ARG A 52 -17.29 -13.40 -89.12
C ARG A 52 -17.40 -14.64 -90.02
N PRO A 53 -18.41 -14.74 -90.90
CA PRO A 53 -18.42 -15.80 -91.90
C PRO A 53 -17.21 -15.62 -92.81
N SER A 54 -16.29 -16.58 -92.78
CA SER A 54 -15.22 -16.68 -93.76
C SER A 54 -15.84 -16.95 -95.12
N LEU A 55 -15.74 -15.97 -96.02
CA LEU A 55 -16.02 -16.11 -97.44
C LEU A 55 -15.25 -17.31 -97.99
N PHE A 56 -15.97 -18.32 -98.48
CA PHE A 56 -15.38 -19.50 -99.12
C PHE A 56 -14.48 -19.08 -100.29
N TYR A 57 -13.23 -19.55 -100.22
CA TYR A 57 -12.21 -19.41 -101.25
C TYR A 57 -12.64 -20.19 -102.50
N LYS A 58 -12.76 -19.49 -103.63
CA LYS A 58 -13.06 -20.08 -104.94
C LYS A 58 -11.75 -20.59 -105.54
N ILE A 59 -11.44 -21.88 -105.39
CA ILE A 59 -10.33 -22.52 -106.11
C ILE A 59 -10.85 -22.84 -107.53
N SER A 60 -10.47 -22.02 -108.50
CA SER A 60 -10.58 -22.35 -109.92
C SER A 60 -9.36 -23.21 -110.29
N THR A 61 -9.57 -24.49 -110.58
CA THR A 61 -8.58 -25.33 -111.24
C THR A 61 -8.53 -24.98 -112.72
N ALA A 62 -7.59 -24.10 -113.10
CA ALA A 62 -7.20 -23.92 -114.49
C ALA A 62 -6.37 -25.14 -114.93
N GLN A 63 -6.83 -25.87 -115.94
CA GLN A 63 -6.10 -26.98 -116.55
C GLN A 63 -5.60 -26.54 -117.94
N THR A 64 -4.28 -26.51 -118.09
CA THR A 64 -3.52 -26.18 -119.29
C THR A 64 -3.55 -27.32 -120.32
N CYS A 65 -3.85 -27.00 -121.59
CA CYS A 65 -3.61 -27.88 -122.75
C CYS A 65 -2.18 -27.71 -123.31
N PRO A 66 -1.57 -28.74 -123.91
CA PRO A 66 -0.47 -28.58 -124.85
C PRO A 66 -0.94 -28.76 -126.31
N ASP A 67 -0.28 -27.99 -127.18
CA ASP A 67 -0.49 -27.81 -128.62
C ASP A 67 0.59 -28.59 -129.40
N GLU A 68 0.24 -29.33 -130.46
CA GLU A 68 1.19 -29.71 -131.53
C GLU A 68 0.49 -29.73 -132.91
N CYS A 69 1.10 -28.99 -133.84
CA CYS A 69 0.65 -28.71 -135.20
C CYS A 69 1.42 -29.55 -136.24
N ARG A 70 0.76 -29.98 -137.34
CA ARG A 70 1.39 -30.14 -138.68
C ARG A 70 0.39 -30.22 -139.86
N SER A 71 0.40 -29.16 -140.69
CA SER A 71 0.40 -29.07 -142.19
C SER A 71 -0.75 -29.58 -143.10
N SER A 72 -1.60 -28.63 -143.56
CA SER A 72 -2.03 -28.20 -144.95
C SER A 72 -2.46 -29.17 -146.08
N PRO A 73 -3.16 -28.73 -147.18
CA PRO A 73 -4.21 -27.68 -147.36
C PRO A 73 -5.39 -28.07 -148.33
N LEU A 74 -6.34 -27.13 -148.55
CA LEU A 74 -7.34 -26.96 -149.67
C LEU A 74 -8.84 -27.32 -149.43
N ARG A 75 -9.66 -26.30 -149.08
CA ARG A 75 -10.86 -25.73 -149.78
C ARG A 75 -11.90 -25.14 -148.79
N PRO A 76 -12.46 -23.92 -148.99
CA PRO A 76 -13.36 -23.24 -148.04
C PRO A 76 -14.85 -23.28 -148.50
N PRO A 77 -15.81 -22.65 -147.80
CA PRO A 77 -16.32 -22.97 -146.46
C PRO A 77 -17.86 -23.11 -146.44
N THR A 78 -18.44 -23.79 -145.44
CA THR A 78 -19.85 -23.52 -145.05
C THR A 78 -19.95 -23.41 -143.53
N ILE A 79 -20.37 -22.22 -143.14
CA ILE A 79 -20.49 -21.66 -141.80
C ILE A 79 -21.48 -22.48 -140.95
N LEU A 80 -21.04 -22.94 -139.78
CA LEU A 80 -21.92 -23.13 -138.61
C LEU A 80 -21.17 -22.68 -137.33
N PRO A 81 -21.75 -21.78 -136.52
CA PRO A 81 -21.06 -21.15 -135.38
C PRO A 81 -20.63 -22.09 -134.26
N ALA A 82 -19.54 -21.68 -133.63
CA ALA A 82 -18.90 -22.19 -132.42
C ALA A 82 -19.86 -22.54 -131.27
N LEU A 83 -20.36 -23.78 -131.24
CA LEU A 83 -21.02 -24.38 -130.07
C LEU A 83 -20.30 -25.64 -129.55
N ARG A 84 -19.23 -26.10 -130.22
CA ARG A 84 -18.53 -27.33 -129.84
C ARG A 84 -17.39 -27.13 -128.83
N SER A 85 -16.67 -26.00 -128.83
CA SER A 85 -15.64 -25.73 -127.81
C SER A 85 -16.20 -25.44 -126.42
N ALA A 86 -17.48 -25.08 -126.30
CA ALA A 86 -18.13 -24.86 -125.01
C ALA A 86 -18.70 -26.14 -124.38
N LEU A 87 -18.69 -27.29 -125.08
CA LEU A 87 -19.20 -28.57 -124.55
C LEU A 87 -18.10 -29.44 -123.92
N PHE A 88 -16.85 -29.29 -124.36
CA PHE A 88 -15.69 -29.99 -123.75
C PHE A 88 -15.18 -29.34 -122.46
N CYS A 89 -15.71 -28.16 -122.08
CA CYS A 89 -15.44 -27.50 -120.80
C CYS A 89 -16.68 -27.46 -119.88
N ARG A 90 -17.71 -28.27 -120.15
CA ARG A 90 -18.88 -28.41 -119.26
C ARG A 90 -18.73 -29.67 -118.44
N TYR A 91 -18.89 -29.52 -117.13
CA TYR A 91 -18.99 -30.64 -116.19
C TYR A 91 -20.03 -31.65 -116.68
N SER A 92 -19.67 -32.93 -116.67
CA SER A 92 -20.61 -34.02 -116.98
C SER A 92 -21.68 -34.12 -115.88
N THR A 93 -22.80 -34.79 -116.17
CA THR A 93 -23.80 -35.12 -115.14
C THR A 93 -23.17 -35.89 -113.98
N HIS A 94 -22.14 -36.71 -114.27
CA HIS A 94 -21.35 -37.40 -113.26
C HIS A 94 -20.49 -36.43 -112.43
N ASP A 95 -19.84 -35.44 -113.03
CA ASP A 95 -19.06 -34.41 -112.31
C ASP A 95 -19.94 -33.51 -111.43
N TRP A 96 -21.15 -33.17 -111.92
CA TRP A 96 -22.15 -32.44 -111.13
C TRP A 96 -22.66 -33.26 -109.95
N ASP A 97 -22.96 -34.55 -110.17
CA ASP A 97 -23.39 -35.45 -109.11
C ASP A 97 -22.27 -35.70 -108.09
N GLN A 98 -21.03 -35.89 -108.53
CA GLN A 98 -19.87 -36.03 -107.65
C GLN A 98 -19.60 -34.76 -106.83
N SER A 99 -19.68 -33.57 -107.45
CA SER A 99 -19.55 -32.29 -106.74
C SER A 99 -20.67 -32.09 -105.72
N ASN A 100 -21.92 -32.40 -106.07
CA ASN A 100 -23.05 -32.30 -105.15
C ASN A 100 -22.97 -33.33 -104.03
N GLN A 101 -22.54 -34.56 -104.30
CA GLN A 101 -22.28 -35.57 -103.27
C GLN A 101 -21.16 -35.12 -102.31
N LEU A 102 -20.10 -34.48 -102.81
CA LEU A 102 -19.05 -33.89 -101.97
C LEU A 102 -19.57 -32.74 -101.11
N GLN A 103 -20.41 -31.85 -101.67
CA GLN A 103 -21.05 -30.76 -100.93
C GLN A 103 -22.04 -31.28 -99.87
N LEU A 104 -22.83 -32.30 -100.20
CA LEU A 104 -23.74 -32.96 -99.26
C LEU A 104 -22.98 -33.65 -98.13
N ARG A 105 -21.91 -34.41 -98.44
CA ARG A 105 -21.04 -35.02 -97.42
C ARG A 105 -20.33 -33.98 -96.55
N GLY A 106 -19.87 -32.87 -97.14
CA GLY A 106 -19.28 -31.75 -96.42
C GLY A 106 -20.28 -31.04 -95.50
N ALA A 107 -21.52 -30.85 -95.95
CA ALA A 107 -22.62 -30.32 -95.15
C ALA A 107 -23.02 -31.28 -94.03
N GLU A 108 -23.08 -32.60 -94.28
CA GLU A 108 -23.34 -33.63 -93.29
C GLU A 108 -22.26 -33.67 -92.20
N ALA A 109 -20.99 -33.64 -92.59
CA ALA A 109 -19.88 -33.54 -91.66
C ALA A 109 -20.01 -32.27 -90.80
N SER A 110 -20.28 -31.11 -91.43
CA SER A 110 -20.48 -29.83 -90.72
C SER A 110 -21.65 -29.88 -89.74
N ARG A 111 -22.78 -30.50 -90.09
CA ARG A 111 -23.91 -30.72 -89.18
C ARG A 111 -23.56 -31.64 -88.02
N LEU A 112 -22.78 -32.70 -88.26
CA LEU A 112 -22.33 -33.62 -87.20
C LEU A 112 -21.37 -32.91 -86.23
N TRP A 113 -20.46 -32.06 -86.73
CA TRP A 113 -19.59 -31.23 -85.90
C TRP A 113 -20.38 -30.19 -85.10
N ALA A 114 -21.34 -29.50 -85.73
CA ALA A 114 -22.22 -28.56 -85.04
C ALA A 114 -23.08 -29.26 -83.98
N GLY A 115 -23.63 -30.45 -84.29
CA GLY A 115 -24.40 -31.26 -83.35
C GLY A 115 -23.58 -31.70 -82.14
N ARG A 116 -22.33 -32.12 -82.35
CA ARG A 116 -21.38 -32.42 -81.27
C ARG A 116 -21.05 -31.18 -80.44
N LEU A 117 -20.71 -30.06 -81.07
CA LEU A 117 -20.40 -28.81 -80.37
C LEU A 117 -21.59 -28.32 -79.52
N THR A 118 -22.81 -28.38 -80.04
CA THR A 118 -24.02 -28.03 -79.30
C THR A 118 -24.26 -29.00 -78.14
N GLY A 119 -24.08 -30.31 -78.36
CA GLY A 119 -24.18 -31.32 -77.30
C GLY A 119 -23.15 -31.12 -76.19
N ASP A 120 -21.88 -30.86 -76.55
CA ASP A 120 -20.80 -30.58 -75.61
C ASP A 120 -21.01 -29.25 -74.87
N SER A 121 -21.49 -28.21 -75.57
CA SER A 121 -21.82 -26.92 -74.95
C SER A 121 -22.97 -27.04 -73.96
N MET A 122 -24.01 -27.81 -74.29
CA MET A 122 -25.14 -28.05 -73.39
C MET A 122 -24.73 -28.86 -72.16
N ARG A 123 -23.86 -29.87 -72.33
CA ARG A 123 -23.27 -30.60 -71.19
C ARG A 123 -22.44 -29.67 -70.32
N LEU A 124 -21.57 -28.85 -70.91
CA LEU A 124 -20.76 -27.89 -70.17
C LEU A 124 -21.63 -26.90 -69.38
N MET A 125 -22.70 -26.39 -69.98
CA MET A 125 -23.67 -25.53 -69.27
C MET A 125 -24.29 -26.27 -68.07
N GLN A 126 -24.76 -27.50 -68.26
CA GLN A 126 -25.34 -28.29 -67.16
C GLN A 126 -24.34 -28.58 -66.05
N ASP A 127 -23.11 -28.96 -66.40
CA ASP A 127 -22.04 -29.22 -65.43
C ASP A 127 -21.70 -27.95 -64.63
N LYS A 128 -21.66 -26.79 -65.30
CA LYS A 128 -21.42 -25.49 -64.64
C LYS A 128 -22.60 -25.03 -63.79
N ASP A 129 -23.83 -25.25 -64.24
CA ASP A 129 -25.05 -24.96 -63.47
C ASP A 129 -25.12 -25.84 -62.21
N GLN A 130 -24.74 -27.11 -62.32
CA GLN A 130 -24.65 -28.01 -61.17
C GLN A 130 -23.55 -27.58 -60.20
N LEU A 131 -22.35 -27.28 -60.70
CA LEU A 131 -21.25 -26.80 -59.87
C LEU A 131 -21.61 -25.50 -59.15
N THR A 132 -22.25 -24.56 -59.84
CA THR A 132 -22.67 -23.27 -59.26
C THR A 132 -23.67 -23.47 -58.13
N ARG A 133 -24.67 -24.35 -58.32
CA ARG A 133 -25.64 -24.71 -57.26
C ARG A 133 -24.97 -25.35 -56.06
N GLN A 134 -24.08 -26.32 -56.28
CA GLN A 134 -23.34 -26.99 -55.21
C GLN A 134 -22.46 -26.02 -54.43
N MET A 135 -21.76 -25.11 -55.13
CA MET A 135 -20.97 -24.07 -54.48
C MET A 135 -21.86 -23.14 -53.65
N GLN A 136 -23.00 -22.69 -54.21
CA GLN A 136 -23.92 -21.80 -53.50
C GLN A 136 -24.49 -22.46 -52.23
N GLU A 137 -24.97 -23.70 -52.33
CA GLU A 137 -25.44 -24.49 -51.18
C GLU A 137 -24.34 -24.68 -50.12
N GLY A 138 -23.11 -24.99 -50.57
CA GLY A 138 -21.94 -25.09 -49.69
C GLY A 138 -21.65 -23.79 -48.95
N THR A 139 -21.67 -22.64 -49.65
CA THR A 139 -21.47 -21.34 -49.02
C THR A 139 -22.57 -20.98 -48.02
N SER A 140 -23.85 -21.23 -48.36
CA SER A 140 -24.96 -21.00 -47.42
C SER A 140 -24.83 -21.86 -46.16
N ARG A 141 -24.40 -23.13 -46.30
CA ARG A 141 -24.14 -23.99 -45.14
C ARG A 141 -23.02 -23.45 -44.26
N ASN A 142 -21.91 -22.99 -44.86
CA ASN A 142 -20.79 -22.42 -44.12
C ASN A 142 -21.16 -21.11 -43.40
N LEU A 143 -21.95 -20.25 -44.03
CA LEU A 143 -22.49 -19.04 -43.39
C LEU A 143 -23.41 -19.38 -42.21
N GLY A 144 -24.26 -20.40 -42.34
CA GLY A 144 -25.09 -20.88 -41.24
C GLY A 144 -24.27 -21.42 -40.06
N GLN A 145 -23.18 -22.15 -40.34
CA GLN A 145 -22.24 -22.58 -39.29
C GLN A 145 -21.57 -21.37 -38.61
N ARG A 146 -21.13 -20.38 -39.40
CA ARG A 146 -20.50 -19.17 -38.87
C ARG A 146 -21.42 -18.40 -37.93
N LEU A 147 -22.70 -18.23 -38.29
CA LEU A 147 -23.71 -17.61 -37.43
C LEU A 147 -23.90 -18.39 -36.12
N THR A 148 -23.88 -19.72 -36.19
CA THR A 148 -23.94 -20.58 -35.00
C THR A 148 -22.73 -20.37 -34.09
N ASP A 149 -21.52 -20.31 -34.65
CA ASP A 149 -20.28 -20.07 -33.89
C ASP A 149 -20.27 -18.67 -33.25
N ILE A 150 -20.73 -17.64 -33.97
CA ILE A 150 -20.86 -16.28 -33.43
C ILE A 150 -21.87 -16.28 -32.27
N GLY A 151 -23.02 -16.92 -32.45
CA GLY A 151 -24.05 -17.04 -31.41
C GLY A 151 -23.54 -17.74 -30.15
N PHE A 152 -22.72 -18.79 -30.30
CA PHE A 152 -22.04 -19.46 -29.20
C PHE A 152 -21.14 -18.48 -28.43
N TRP A 153 -20.19 -17.82 -29.10
CA TRP A 153 -19.25 -16.90 -28.43
C TRP A 153 -19.94 -15.69 -27.81
N LYS A 154 -20.99 -15.15 -28.45
CA LYS A 154 -21.82 -14.10 -27.85
C LYS A 154 -22.46 -14.57 -26.55
N SER A 155 -23.01 -15.78 -26.52
CA SER A 155 -23.63 -16.35 -25.33
C SER A 155 -22.62 -16.50 -24.19
N GLU A 156 -21.42 -17.00 -24.49
CA GLU A 156 -20.33 -17.15 -23.51
C GLU A 156 -19.82 -15.78 -23.00
N LEU A 157 -19.65 -14.81 -23.89
CA LEU A 157 -19.23 -13.44 -23.53
C LEU A 157 -20.28 -12.74 -22.67
N CYS A 158 -21.57 -12.83 -23.02
CA CYS A 158 -22.68 -12.28 -22.23
C CYS A 158 -22.73 -12.93 -20.84
N TYR A 159 -22.63 -14.26 -20.78
CA TYR A 159 -22.62 -15.00 -19.52
C TYR A 159 -21.48 -14.55 -18.60
N GLU A 160 -20.27 -14.41 -19.14
CA GLU A 160 -19.12 -13.95 -18.35
C GLU A 160 -19.27 -12.48 -17.93
N HIS A 161 -19.77 -11.61 -18.81
CA HIS A 161 -20.04 -10.19 -18.53
C HIS A 161 -21.05 -10.02 -17.39
N ASP A 162 -22.17 -10.74 -17.41
CA ASP A 162 -23.18 -10.70 -16.35
C ASP A 162 -22.62 -11.16 -15.00
N ARG A 163 -21.73 -12.17 -15.00
CA ARG A 163 -21.06 -12.64 -13.79
C ARG A 163 -20.07 -11.62 -13.25
N LEU A 164 -19.34 -10.91 -14.13
CA LEU A 164 -18.44 -9.83 -13.74
C LEU A 164 -19.21 -8.63 -13.18
N LEU A 165 -20.34 -8.26 -13.79
CA LEU A 165 -21.23 -7.24 -13.26
C LEU A 165 -21.77 -7.59 -11.87
N THR A 166 -22.17 -8.84 -11.66
CA THR A 166 -22.64 -9.32 -10.35
C THR A 166 -21.55 -9.21 -9.30
N GLU A 167 -20.33 -9.67 -9.62
CA GLU A 167 -19.18 -9.59 -8.72
C GLU A 167 -18.79 -8.12 -8.43
N ASN A 168 -18.85 -7.22 -9.43
CA ASN A 168 -18.61 -5.79 -9.23
C ASN A 168 -19.59 -5.16 -8.24
N ARG A 169 -20.87 -5.54 -8.28
CA ARG A 169 -21.87 -5.08 -7.30
C ARG A 169 -21.56 -5.60 -5.89
N SER A 170 -21.12 -6.85 -5.77
CA SER A 170 -20.68 -7.42 -4.49
C SER A 170 -19.44 -6.71 -3.93
N MET A 171 -18.46 -6.41 -4.78
CA MET A 171 -17.25 -5.64 -4.41
C MET A 171 -17.60 -4.23 -3.92
N GLU A 172 -18.49 -3.53 -4.61
CA GLU A 172 -18.98 -2.21 -4.19
C GLU A 172 -19.66 -2.27 -2.82
N THR A 173 -20.45 -3.33 -2.55
CA THR A 173 -21.10 -3.52 -1.24
C THR A 173 -20.08 -3.75 -0.13
N VAL A 174 -19.07 -4.59 -0.36
CA VAL A 174 -18.00 -4.84 0.64
C VAL A 174 -17.16 -3.59 0.87
N LYS A 175 -16.80 -2.85 -0.19
CA LYS A 175 -16.09 -1.57 -0.09
C LYS A 175 -16.84 -0.59 0.81
N ARG A 176 -18.13 -0.37 0.55
CA ARG A 176 -18.97 0.50 1.38
C ARG A 176 -19.05 0.00 2.82
N ARG A 177 -19.19 -1.31 3.05
CA ARG A 177 -19.18 -1.87 4.42
C ARG A 177 -17.88 -1.56 5.15
N LEU A 178 -16.72 -1.64 4.49
CA LEU A 178 -15.42 -1.33 5.09
C LEU A 178 -15.27 0.17 5.39
N GLU A 179 -15.68 1.03 4.46
CA GLU A 179 -15.64 2.49 4.63
C GLU A 179 -16.58 2.95 5.75
N CYS A 180 -17.83 2.47 5.76
CA CYS A 180 -18.78 2.73 6.83
C CYS A 180 -18.27 2.16 8.17
N GLY A 181 -17.77 0.92 8.18
CA GLY A 181 -17.21 0.31 9.39
C GLY A 181 -16.08 1.14 9.99
N ALA A 182 -15.20 1.71 9.16
CA ALA A 182 -14.14 2.60 9.64
C ALA A 182 -14.69 3.92 10.23
N GLN A 183 -15.75 4.48 9.66
CA GLN A 183 -16.40 5.71 10.16
C GLN A 183 -17.16 5.46 11.47
N GLU A 184 -17.87 4.33 11.58
CA GLU A 184 -18.63 3.98 12.80
C GLU A 184 -17.71 3.86 14.03
N LEU A 185 -16.43 3.56 13.86
CA LEU A 185 -15.44 3.54 14.94
C LEU A 185 -15.01 4.93 15.45
N ASP A 186 -15.36 6.03 14.75
CA ASP A 186 -15.01 7.38 15.18
C ASP A 186 -15.68 7.75 16.51
N CYS A 187 -16.94 7.34 16.70
CA CYS A 187 -17.69 7.63 17.93
C CYS A 187 -17.11 6.89 19.15
N PRO A 188 -16.93 5.56 19.14
CA PRO A 188 -16.23 4.85 20.23
C PRO A 188 -14.83 5.40 20.51
N LEU A 189 -14.09 5.77 19.46
CA LEU A 189 -12.76 6.38 19.62
C LEU A 189 -12.82 7.71 20.35
N GLN A 190 -13.77 8.58 19.98
CA GLN A 190 -13.99 9.85 20.67
C GLN A 190 -14.37 9.62 22.13
N VAL A 191 -15.25 8.65 22.42
CA VAL A 191 -15.64 8.31 23.80
C VAL A 191 -14.42 7.87 24.62
N ALA A 192 -13.59 6.98 24.10
CA ALA A 192 -12.39 6.51 24.79
C ALA A 192 -11.39 7.66 25.06
N LEU A 193 -11.22 8.57 24.09
CA LEU A 193 -10.38 9.77 24.23
C LEU A 193 -10.93 10.74 25.28
N GLU A 194 -12.25 10.99 25.29
CA GLU A 194 -12.90 11.82 26.32
C GLU A 194 -12.75 11.19 27.71
N CYS A 195 -12.89 9.87 27.84
CA CYS A 195 -12.62 9.17 29.08
C CYS A 195 -11.18 9.41 29.57
N LEU A 196 -10.19 9.33 28.70
CA LEU A 196 -8.80 9.65 29.05
C LEU A 196 -8.63 11.11 29.45
N TYR A 197 -9.24 12.05 28.70
CA TYR A 197 -9.19 13.47 29.00
C TYR A 197 -9.79 13.81 30.39
N HIS A 198 -10.89 13.18 30.76
CA HIS A 198 -11.47 13.33 32.10
C HIS A 198 -10.60 12.75 33.21
N ARG A 199 -9.86 11.66 32.92
CA ARG A 199 -8.95 11.04 33.88
C ARG A 199 -7.70 11.87 34.12
N GLU A 200 -7.21 12.58 33.10
CA GLU A 200 -6.09 13.54 33.22
C GLU A 200 -6.40 14.68 34.21
N LYS A 201 -7.68 14.98 34.44
CA LYS A 201 -8.13 16.01 35.38
C LYS A 201 -8.11 15.58 36.85
N ARG A 202 -7.75 14.32 37.16
CA ARG A 202 -7.64 13.85 38.56
C ARG A 202 -6.52 14.60 39.28
N ILE A 203 -6.69 14.79 40.59
CA ILE A 203 -5.82 15.67 41.38
C ILE A 203 -4.91 14.86 42.30
N GLY A 204 -3.64 15.25 42.37
CA GLY A 204 -2.72 14.80 43.41
C GLY A 204 -2.37 13.31 43.31
N ILE A 205 -2.77 12.53 44.32
CA ILE A 205 -2.47 11.09 44.37
C ILE A 205 -3.46 10.25 43.54
N ASP A 206 -4.60 10.81 43.15
CA ASP A 206 -5.63 10.09 42.38
C ASP A 206 -5.34 10.06 40.88
N LEU A 207 -4.40 10.90 40.39
CA LEU A 207 -3.84 10.83 39.05
C LEU A 207 -2.87 9.64 38.95
N VAL A 208 -3.45 8.44 38.89
CA VAL A 208 -2.74 7.16 38.84
C VAL A 208 -2.98 6.48 37.51
N HIS A 209 -1.89 5.98 36.93
CA HIS A 209 -1.91 5.10 35.77
C HIS A 209 -2.42 3.69 36.14
N ASP A 210 -3.74 3.60 36.34
CA ASP A 210 -4.46 2.40 36.78
C ASP A 210 -4.78 1.43 35.63
N SER A 211 -5.50 0.34 35.93
CA SER A 211 -5.93 -0.64 34.94
C SER A 211 -6.88 -0.05 33.89
N VAL A 212 -7.74 0.89 34.28
CA VAL A 212 -8.69 1.54 33.37
C VAL A 212 -7.96 2.38 32.35
N GLU A 213 -6.96 3.18 32.76
CA GLU A 213 -6.16 3.98 31.83
C GLU A 213 -5.39 3.13 30.82
N LYS A 214 -4.78 2.03 31.31
CA LYS A 214 -4.07 1.08 30.44
C LYS A 214 -5.00 0.46 29.41
N ASN A 215 -6.23 0.10 29.81
CA ASN A 215 -7.21 -0.47 28.90
C ASN A 215 -7.77 0.57 27.92
N LEU A 216 -8.04 1.81 28.37
CA LEU A 216 -8.46 2.90 27.49
C LEU A 216 -7.40 3.24 26.43
N ILE A 217 -6.11 3.29 26.78
CA ILE A 217 -5.03 3.53 25.81
C ILE A 217 -5.00 2.39 24.77
N ARG A 218 -5.06 1.14 25.21
CA ARG A 218 -5.12 -0.02 24.30
C ARG A 218 -6.37 0.00 23.42
N GLU A 219 -7.51 0.43 23.95
CA GLU A 219 -8.75 0.57 23.20
C GLU A 219 -8.64 1.65 22.12
N VAL A 220 -8.06 2.81 22.44
CA VAL A 220 -7.77 3.87 21.46
C VAL A 220 -6.83 3.36 20.35
N ASP A 221 -5.75 2.67 20.71
CA ASP A 221 -4.79 2.13 19.75
C ASP A 221 -5.42 1.06 18.87
N LEU A 222 -6.23 0.17 19.46
CA LEU A 222 -6.96 -0.86 18.73
C LEU A 222 -7.97 -0.25 17.76
N LEU A 223 -8.78 0.71 18.20
CA LEU A 223 -9.77 1.39 17.36
C LEU A 223 -9.10 2.05 16.14
N LYS A 224 -8.01 2.77 16.34
CA LYS A 224 -7.23 3.37 15.24
C LYS A 224 -6.66 2.31 14.28
N CYS A 225 -6.13 1.21 14.83
CA CYS A 225 -5.63 0.10 14.04
C CYS A 225 -6.74 -0.55 13.20
N CYS A 226 -7.92 -0.77 13.78
CA CYS A 226 -9.10 -1.30 13.07
C CYS A 226 -9.49 -0.38 11.91
N GLN A 227 -9.59 0.93 12.15
CA GLN A 227 -9.92 1.91 11.11
C GLN A 227 -8.92 1.87 9.95
N GLU A 228 -7.63 1.86 10.26
CA GLU A 228 -6.58 1.85 9.24
C GLU A 228 -6.63 0.56 8.41
N ARG A 229 -6.77 -0.61 9.04
CA ARG A 229 -6.88 -1.89 8.34
C ARG A 229 -8.10 -1.96 7.42
N MET A 230 -9.25 -1.44 7.86
CA MET A 230 -10.45 -1.37 7.03
C MET A 230 -10.25 -0.43 5.81
N ARG A 231 -9.64 0.74 6.02
CA ARG A 231 -9.34 1.70 4.93
C ARG A 231 -8.33 1.15 3.92
N GLN A 232 -7.29 0.48 4.39
CA GLN A 232 -6.28 -0.16 3.52
C GLN A 232 -6.90 -1.24 2.65
N LEU A 233 -7.78 -2.09 3.21
CA LEU A 233 -8.46 -3.11 2.42
C LEU A 233 -9.47 -2.50 1.44
N ALA A 234 -10.20 -1.46 1.84
CA ALA A 234 -11.09 -0.72 0.94
C ALA A 234 -10.35 -0.12 -0.26
N GLN A 235 -9.13 0.42 -0.06
CA GLN A 235 -8.27 0.91 -1.14
C GLN A 235 -7.82 -0.21 -2.09
N ARG A 236 -7.46 -1.39 -1.58
CA ARG A 236 -7.11 -2.55 -2.42
C ARG A 236 -8.31 -3.03 -3.23
N ILE A 237 -9.50 -3.03 -2.65
CA ILE A 237 -10.76 -3.33 -3.35
C ILE A 237 -11.02 -2.31 -4.45
N ASP A 238 -10.83 -1.01 -4.19
CA ASP A 238 -11.01 0.04 -5.18
C ASP A 238 -10.08 -0.13 -6.41
N ILE A 239 -8.83 -0.55 -6.19
CA ILE A 239 -7.90 -0.87 -7.28
C ILE A 239 -8.42 -2.07 -8.08
N GLN A 240 -8.80 -3.17 -7.41
CA GLN A 240 -9.34 -4.35 -8.10
C GLN A 240 -10.62 -4.03 -8.88
N MET A 241 -11.47 -3.13 -8.38
CA MET A 241 -12.67 -2.68 -9.08
C MET A 241 -12.35 -1.93 -10.38
N ARG A 242 -11.22 -1.21 -10.45
CA ARG A 242 -10.73 -0.60 -11.69
C ARG A 242 -10.28 -1.66 -12.69
N ASP A 243 -9.52 -2.66 -12.25
CA ASP A 243 -9.11 -3.77 -13.12
C ASP A 243 -10.33 -4.57 -13.65
N ASN A 244 -11.34 -4.77 -12.80
CA ASN A 244 -12.59 -5.39 -13.23
C ASN A 244 -13.34 -4.54 -14.26
N ARG A 245 -13.26 -3.20 -14.15
CA ARG A 245 -13.90 -2.29 -15.11
C ARG A 245 -13.21 -2.34 -16.47
N ASP A 246 -11.89 -2.49 -16.49
CA ASP A 246 -11.13 -2.67 -17.74
C ASP A 246 -11.47 -3.99 -18.42
N ALA A 247 -11.56 -5.09 -17.66
CA ALA A 247 -12.02 -6.37 -18.17
C ALA A 247 -13.46 -6.31 -18.68
N GLN A 248 -14.36 -5.60 -17.97
CA GLN A 248 -15.73 -5.36 -18.42
C GLN A 248 -15.75 -4.66 -19.78
N HIS A 249 -14.99 -3.58 -19.95
CA HIS A 249 -14.92 -2.86 -21.21
C HIS A 249 -14.35 -3.69 -22.36
N ALA A 250 -13.40 -4.60 -22.08
CA ALA A 250 -12.90 -5.52 -23.09
C ALA A 250 -13.98 -6.50 -23.58
N LEU A 251 -14.78 -7.06 -22.66
CA LEU A 251 -15.91 -7.93 -23.00
C LEU A 251 -17.01 -7.19 -23.78
N GLU A 252 -17.33 -5.95 -23.39
CA GLU A 252 -18.34 -5.11 -24.07
C GLU A 252 -17.96 -4.83 -25.52
N ARG A 253 -16.69 -4.49 -25.77
CA ARG A 253 -16.19 -4.28 -27.14
C ARG A 253 -16.23 -5.55 -27.98
N ASP A 254 -15.80 -6.67 -27.43
CA ASP A 254 -15.85 -7.95 -28.14
C ASP A 254 -17.29 -8.34 -28.48
N LEU A 255 -18.24 -8.13 -27.55
CA LEU A 255 -19.66 -8.32 -27.81
C LEU A 255 -20.19 -7.42 -28.94
N GLU A 256 -19.81 -6.14 -28.97
CA GLU A 256 -20.17 -5.20 -30.03
C GLU A 256 -19.65 -5.64 -31.40
N ASP A 257 -18.39 -6.09 -31.46
CA ASP A 257 -17.79 -6.63 -32.69
C ASP A 257 -18.53 -7.89 -33.16
N LYS A 258 -18.89 -8.79 -32.23
CA LYS A 258 -19.66 -10.01 -32.55
C LYS A 258 -21.08 -9.70 -33.03
N ASN A 259 -21.76 -8.70 -32.44
CA ASN A 259 -23.08 -8.24 -32.89
C ASN A 259 -23.01 -7.67 -34.31
N SER A 260 -21.97 -6.88 -34.60
CA SER A 260 -21.75 -6.32 -35.94
C SER A 260 -21.48 -7.42 -36.97
N ALA A 261 -20.63 -8.40 -36.61
CA ALA A 261 -20.33 -9.55 -37.47
C ALA A 261 -21.57 -10.41 -37.74
N GLU A 262 -22.39 -10.69 -36.71
CA GLU A 262 -23.65 -11.42 -36.86
C GLU A 262 -24.61 -10.72 -37.82
N CYS A 263 -24.77 -9.39 -37.69
CA CYS A 263 -25.65 -8.63 -38.58
C CYS A 263 -25.21 -8.70 -40.04
N ILE A 264 -23.90 -8.60 -40.30
CA ILE A 264 -23.33 -8.74 -41.65
C ILE A 264 -23.54 -10.16 -42.18
N ASP A 265 -23.22 -11.18 -41.38
CA ASP A 265 -23.33 -12.58 -41.79
C ASP A 265 -24.79 -13.02 -41.99
N GLU A 266 -25.73 -12.48 -41.22
CA GLU A 266 -27.17 -12.70 -41.37
C GLU A 266 -27.69 -12.06 -42.67
N GLN A 267 -27.24 -10.84 -42.99
CA GLN A 267 -27.54 -10.22 -44.28
C GLN A 267 -27.00 -11.07 -45.44
N CYS A 268 -25.75 -11.51 -45.36
CA CYS A 268 -25.11 -12.37 -46.36
C CYS A 268 -25.84 -13.71 -46.52
N PHE A 269 -26.23 -14.35 -45.42
CA PHE A 269 -26.97 -15.62 -45.42
C PHE A 269 -28.33 -15.50 -46.11
N ASN A 270 -28.99 -14.34 -46.00
CA ASN A 270 -30.30 -14.07 -46.58
C ASN A 270 -30.28 -13.60 -48.04
N LEU A 271 -29.10 -13.35 -48.64
CA LEU A 271 -28.99 -12.98 -50.05
C LEU A 271 -29.50 -14.10 -50.98
N ARG A 272 -30.24 -13.70 -52.01
CA ARG A 272 -30.75 -14.57 -53.08
C ARG A 272 -30.24 -14.08 -54.43
N ASN A 273 -30.28 -14.94 -55.44
CA ASN A 273 -29.86 -14.58 -56.81
C ASN A 273 -30.73 -13.47 -57.44
N THR A 274 -31.88 -13.17 -56.83
CA THR A 274 -32.81 -12.11 -57.22
C THR A 274 -32.75 -10.89 -56.30
N SER A 275 -31.77 -10.80 -55.40
CA SER A 275 -31.62 -9.66 -54.50
C SER A 275 -31.07 -8.43 -55.24
N ASP A 276 -31.67 -7.26 -55.02
CA ASP A 276 -31.31 -6.02 -55.74
C ASP A 276 -29.90 -5.48 -55.44
N CYS A 277 -29.28 -5.92 -54.34
CA CYS A 277 -27.98 -5.45 -53.84
C CYS A 277 -26.78 -6.29 -54.29
N ILE A 278 -26.95 -7.27 -55.18
CA ILE A 278 -25.84 -8.09 -55.70
C ILE A 278 -25.09 -7.35 -56.82
N SER A 279 -23.76 -7.39 -56.82
CA SER A 279 -22.91 -6.72 -57.81
C SER A 279 -21.51 -7.36 -57.84
N PHE A 280 -20.77 -7.13 -58.93
CA PHE A 280 -19.36 -7.52 -59.00
C PHE A 280 -18.49 -6.46 -58.31
N PHE A 281 -17.69 -6.88 -57.34
CA PHE A 281 -16.77 -6.01 -56.59
C PHE A 281 -15.32 -6.33 -56.95
N HIS A 282 -14.53 -5.31 -57.29
CA HIS A 282 -13.11 -5.49 -57.62
C HIS A 282 -12.25 -5.62 -56.35
N GLY A 283 -11.24 -6.50 -56.40
CA GLY A 283 -10.25 -6.64 -55.32
C GLY A 283 -10.59 -7.65 -54.21
N VAL A 284 -11.81 -8.19 -54.18
CA VAL A 284 -12.28 -9.19 -53.18
C VAL A 284 -11.48 -10.50 -53.23
N GLU A 285 -10.88 -10.81 -54.38
CA GLU A 285 -10.05 -12.01 -54.56
C GLU A 285 -8.68 -11.91 -53.86
N LYS A 286 -8.30 -10.72 -53.38
CA LYS A 286 -7.06 -10.50 -52.64
C LYS A 286 -7.36 -10.52 -51.15
N CYS A 287 -7.09 -11.65 -50.50
CA CYS A 287 -7.09 -11.71 -49.04
C CYS A 287 -5.79 -11.11 -48.49
N ASP A 288 -5.93 -10.19 -47.55
CA ASP A 288 -4.79 -9.64 -46.80
C ASP A 288 -4.30 -10.68 -45.78
N GLY A 289 -2.97 -10.89 -45.74
CA GLY A 289 -2.34 -11.88 -44.86
C GLY A 289 -2.38 -11.50 -43.37
N THR A 290 -2.75 -10.26 -43.04
CA THR A 290 -2.90 -9.82 -41.64
C THR A 290 -4.30 -10.02 -41.06
N VAL A 291 -5.23 -10.61 -41.80
CA VAL A 291 -6.61 -10.88 -41.34
C VAL A 291 -6.63 -12.08 -40.39
N SER A 292 -7.51 -12.04 -39.39
CA SER A 292 -7.66 -13.11 -38.42
C SER A 292 -8.24 -14.39 -39.04
N VAL A 293 -7.78 -15.53 -38.54
CA VAL A 293 -8.30 -16.86 -38.88
C VAL A 293 -9.25 -17.36 -37.77
N PRO A 294 -10.17 -18.30 -38.05
CA PRO A 294 -11.15 -18.79 -37.09
C PRO A 294 -10.56 -19.19 -35.73
N GLU A 295 -9.39 -19.83 -35.72
CA GLU A 295 -8.68 -20.23 -34.51
C GLU A 295 -8.24 -19.02 -33.67
N THR A 296 -7.66 -18.01 -34.32
CA THR A 296 -7.22 -16.77 -33.64
C THR A 296 -8.40 -15.91 -33.18
N TRP A 297 -9.51 -15.92 -33.93
CA TRP A 297 -10.74 -15.22 -33.58
C TRP A 297 -11.41 -15.83 -32.33
N ALA A 298 -11.55 -17.16 -32.30
CA ALA A 298 -12.09 -17.88 -31.14
C ALA A 298 -11.19 -17.72 -29.91
N LYS A 299 -9.87 -17.80 -30.12
CA LYS A 299 -8.89 -17.58 -29.05
C LYS A 299 -8.98 -16.17 -28.45
N PHE A 300 -9.19 -15.13 -29.25
CA PHE A 300 -9.34 -13.76 -28.75
C PHE A 300 -10.49 -13.64 -27.73
N SER A 301 -11.67 -14.15 -28.07
CA SER A 301 -12.82 -14.11 -27.16
C SER A 301 -12.61 -14.98 -25.92
N ASN A 302 -12.00 -16.16 -26.09
CA ASN A 302 -11.63 -17.01 -24.97
C ASN A 302 -10.61 -16.35 -24.02
N ASP A 303 -9.63 -15.62 -24.56
CA ASP A 303 -8.62 -14.91 -23.78
C ASP A 303 -9.25 -13.75 -22.98
N ASN A 304 -10.20 -13.01 -23.57
CA ASN A 304 -10.98 -11.99 -22.86
C ASN A 304 -11.79 -12.58 -21.71
N ILE A 305 -12.49 -13.71 -21.95
CA ILE A 305 -13.25 -14.44 -20.93
C ILE A 305 -12.32 -14.89 -19.80
N ARG A 306 -11.19 -15.50 -20.12
CA ARG A 306 -10.21 -15.96 -19.13
C ARG A 306 -9.63 -14.81 -18.31
N HIS A 307 -9.37 -13.68 -18.94
CA HIS A 307 -8.92 -12.47 -18.23
C HIS A 307 -9.98 -11.99 -17.23
N SER A 308 -11.25 -11.90 -17.64
CA SER A 308 -12.37 -11.59 -16.73
C SER A 308 -12.49 -12.59 -15.58
N GLN A 309 -12.39 -13.89 -15.86
CA GLN A 309 -12.44 -14.94 -14.84
C GLN A 309 -11.34 -14.77 -13.78
N ASN A 310 -10.13 -14.41 -14.20
CA ASN A 310 -9.03 -14.11 -13.28
C ASN A 310 -9.33 -12.88 -12.40
N MET A 311 -9.88 -11.82 -12.99
CA MET A 311 -10.30 -10.62 -12.24
C MET A 311 -11.38 -10.93 -11.20
N ARG A 312 -12.36 -11.77 -11.55
CA ARG A 312 -13.38 -12.22 -10.60
C ARG A 312 -12.80 -13.11 -9.50
N ALA A 313 -11.88 -14.01 -9.83
CA ALA A 313 -11.22 -14.85 -8.82
C ALA A 313 -10.46 -13.99 -7.79
N ASN A 314 -9.75 -12.95 -8.25
CA ASN A 314 -9.10 -11.99 -7.35
C ASN A 314 -10.10 -11.20 -6.49
N SER A 315 -11.22 -10.78 -7.08
CA SER A 315 -12.30 -10.08 -6.37
C SER A 315 -12.90 -10.94 -5.25
N ILE A 316 -13.20 -12.21 -5.53
CA ILE A 316 -13.72 -13.16 -4.54
C ILE A 316 -12.77 -13.29 -3.36
N ARG A 317 -11.46 -13.44 -3.62
CA ARG A 317 -10.43 -13.52 -2.56
C ARG A 317 -10.39 -12.27 -1.68
N LEU A 318 -10.53 -11.08 -2.26
CA LEU A 318 -10.57 -9.84 -1.49
C LEU A 318 -11.84 -9.73 -0.64
N ARG A 319 -12.98 -10.24 -1.12
CA ARG A 319 -14.21 -10.30 -0.31
C ARG A 319 -14.09 -11.27 0.85
N GLU A 320 -13.48 -12.43 0.65
CA GLU A 320 -13.20 -13.39 1.73
C GLU A 320 -12.23 -12.78 2.77
N GLU A 321 -11.20 -12.08 2.31
CA GLU A 321 -10.28 -11.34 3.18
C GLU A 321 -11.02 -10.28 4.00
N ALA A 322 -11.99 -9.58 3.40
CA ALA A 322 -12.80 -8.58 4.09
C ALA A 322 -13.72 -9.19 5.16
N GLU A 323 -14.37 -10.32 4.87
CA GLU A 323 -15.22 -11.00 5.84
C GLU A 323 -14.39 -11.50 7.03
N HIS A 324 -13.26 -12.15 6.77
CA HIS A 324 -12.34 -12.58 7.83
C HIS A 324 -11.77 -11.38 8.61
N LEU A 325 -11.51 -10.25 7.95
CA LEU A 325 -11.12 -9.03 8.64
C LEU A 325 -12.22 -8.57 9.60
N PHE A 326 -13.48 -8.52 9.16
CA PHE A 326 -14.60 -8.12 10.01
C PHE A 326 -14.76 -9.02 11.24
N GLU A 327 -14.71 -10.35 11.06
CA GLU A 327 -14.78 -11.31 12.16
C GLU A 327 -13.68 -11.06 13.20
N ASN A 328 -12.42 -10.98 12.75
CA ASN A 328 -11.29 -10.76 13.65
C ASN A 328 -11.33 -9.42 14.37
N LEU A 329 -11.69 -8.35 13.65
CA LEU A 329 -11.78 -7.02 14.25
C LEU A 329 -12.94 -6.94 15.25
N SER A 330 -14.08 -7.55 14.94
CA SER A 330 -15.23 -7.65 15.85
C SER A 330 -14.84 -8.35 17.15
N ASP A 331 -14.17 -9.50 17.08
CA ASP A 331 -13.73 -10.25 18.27
C ASP A 331 -12.74 -9.46 19.12
N GLN A 332 -11.78 -8.77 18.49
CA GLN A 332 -10.80 -7.93 19.19
C GLN A 332 -11.47 -6.74 19.87
N LEU A 333 -12.36 -6.05 19.17
CA LEU A 333 -13.10 -4.91 19.70
C LEU A 333 -13.99 -5.33 20.87
N TRP A 334 -14.71 -6.45 20.74
CA TRP A 334 -15.58 -6.96 21.80
C TRP A 334 -14.81 -7.33 23.06
N LYS A 335 -13.66 -8.01 22.88
CA LYS A 335 -12.78 -8.36 23.99
C LYS A 335 -12.23 -7.12 24.69
N GLN A 336 -11.71 -6.15 23.94
CA GLN A 336 -11.13 -4.93 24.52
C GLN A 336 -12.20 -4.09 25.21
N PHE A 337 -13.39 -3.95 24.62
CA PHE A 337 -14.54 -3.30 25.26
C PHE A 337 -14.89 -3.96 26.59
N THR A 338 -14.93 -5.30 26.63
CA THR A 338 -15.22 -6.05 27.85
C THR A 338 -14.16 -5.82 28.91
N ASP A 339 -12.87 -5.91 28.55
CA ASP A 339 -11.75 -5.70 29.46
C ASP A 339 -11.72 -4.27 30.03
N THR A 340 -12.01 -3.26 29.22
CA THR A 340 -12.12 -1.85 29.66
C THR A 340 -13.27 -1.68 30.64
N ASN A 341 -14.46 -2.19 30.33
CA ASN A 341 -15.63 -2.08 31.21
C ASN A 341 -15.45 -2.82 32.53
N LEU A 342 -14.84 -4.01 32.51
CA LEU A 342 -14.50 -4.74 33.74
C LEU A 342 -13.52 -3.94 34.62
N ALA A 343 -12.51 -3.30 34.01
CA ALA A 343 -11.60 -2.43 34.74
C ALA A 343 -12.33 -1.23 35.36
N PHE A 344 -13.26 -0.61 34.62
CA PHE A 344 -14.07 0.49 35.15
C PHE A 344 -14.91 0.05 36.35
N ASN A 345 -15.63 -1.07 36.23
CA ASN A 345 -16.44 -1.61 37.32
C ASN A 345 -15.61 -1.90 38.57
N ALA A 346 -14.43 -2.50 38.41
CA ALA A 346 -13.51 -2.73 39.51
C ALA A 346 -13.05 -1.41 40.17
N ARG A 347 -12.64 -0.42 39.36
CA ARG A 347 -12.15 0.85 39.89
C ARG A 347 -13.22 1.67 40.59
N ILE A 348 -14.45 1.68 40.06
CA ILE A 348 -15.60 2.33 40.69
C ILE A 348 -15.91 1.70 42.04
N SER A 349 -15.85 0.37 42.13
CA SER A 349 -16.05 -0.37 43.40
C SER A 349 -14.98 -0.01 44.42
N GLU A 350 -13.70 -0.03 44.04
CA GLU A 350 -12.57 0.35 44.90
C GLU A 350 -12.70 1.78 45.42
N GLU A 351 -13.01 2.74 44.55
CA GLU A 351 -13.13 4.15 44.91
C GLU A 351 -14.32 4.40 45.84
N THR A 352 -15.44 3.71 45.61
CA THR A 352 -16.62 3.77 46.46
C THR A 352 -16.33 3.22 47.86
N ASP A 353 -15.63 2.08 47.96
CA ASP A 353 -15.24 1.50 49.24
C ASP A 353 -14.29 2.42 50.04
N VAL A 354 -13.27 2.97 49.38
CA VAL A 354 -12.34 3.92 50.01
C VAL A 354 -13.07 5.18 50.48
N LYS A 355 -13.97 5.75 49.67
CA LYS A 355 -14.81 6.89 50.05
C LYS A 355 -15.62 6.60 51.31
N ASN A 356 -16.32 5.47 51.35
CA ASN A 356 -17.14 5.07 52.51
C ASN A 356 -16.29 4.90 53.78
N LYS A 357 -15.09 4.31 53.64
CA LYS A 357 -14.12 4.18 54.73
C LYS A 357 -13.63 5.55 55.22
N LEU A 358 -13.29 6.48 54.33
CA LEU A 358 -12.84 7.82 54.69
C LEU A 358 -13.95 8.64 55.36
N GLN A 359 -15.20 8.55 54.88
CA GLN A 359 -16.35 9.17 55.54
C GLN A 359 -16.55 8.62 56.96
N THR A 360 -16.38 7.31 57.14
CA THR A 360 -16.44 6.67 58.47
C THR A 360 -15.31 7.16 59.39
N GLN A 361 -14.08 7.28 58.88
CA GLN A 361 -12.96 7.81 59.67
C GLN A 361 -13.16 9.27 60.03
N LEU A 362 -13.65 10.10 59.11
CA LEU A 362 -13.97 11.50 59.37
C LEU A 362 -14.95 11.64 60.54
N ALA A 363 -16.04 10.85 60.54
CA ALA A 363 -17.00 10.86 61.63
C ALA A 363 -16.37 10.50 62.99
N LYS A 364 -15.47 9.49 63.01
CA LYS A 364 -14.74 9.09 64.22
C LYS A 364 -13.79 10.18 64.71
N THR A 365 -13.01 10.78 63.81
CA THR A 365 -12.07 11.86 64.16
C THR A 365 -12.80 13.09 64.69
N LEU A 366 -13.94 13.46 64.10
CA LEU A 366 -14.77 14.56 64.63
C LEU A 366 -15.29 14.26 66.04
N GLN A 367 -15.69 13.02 66.31
CA GLN A 367 -16.09 12.59 67.65
C GLN A 367 -14.93 12.65 68.65
N GLU A 368 -13.73 12.24 68.25
CA GLU A 368 -12.52 12.32 69.09
C GLU A 368 -12.12 13.78 69.37
N ILE A 369 -12.23 14.68 68.38
CA ILE A 369 -12.02 16.12 68.56
C ILE A 369 -12.99 16.65 69.61
N PHE A 370 -14.28 16.35 69.50
CA PHE A 370 -15.28 16.78 70.48
C PHE A 370 -14.97 16.25 71.90
N GLN A 371 -14.54 15.00 72.01
CA GLN A 371 -14.12 14.42 73.29
C GLN A 371 -12.87 15.10 73.86
N ALA A 372 -11.90 15.45 73.01
CA ALA A 372 -10.70 16.17 73.41
C ALA A 372 -11.03 17.60 73.87
N GLU A 373 -11.89 18.32 73.15
CA GLU A 373 -12.37 19.65 73.54
C GLU A 373 -13.09 19.62 74.90
N ASN A 374 -13.97 18.65 75.12
CA ASN A 374 -14.62 18.45 76.42
C ASN A 374 -13.59 18.17 77.53
N THR A 375 -12.56 17.36 77.24
CA THR A 375 -11.48 17.07 78.19
C THR A 375 -10.66 18.33 78.52
N ILE A 376 -10.35 19.17 77.53
CA ILE A 376 -9.68 20.46 77.73
C ILE A 376 -10.52 21.34 78.64
N MET A 377 -11.82 21.49 78.38
CA MET A 377 -12.73 22.26 79.23
C MET A 377 -12.75 21.74 80.67
N LEU A 378 -12.79 20.42 80.87
CA LEU A 378 -12.74 19.82 82.21
C LEU A 378 -11.39 20.08 82.91
N LEU A 379 -10.28 20.03 82.18
CA LEU A 379 -8.95 20.34 82.71
C LEU A 379 -8.82 21.82 83.09
N GLU A 380 -9.30 22.74 82.26
CA GLU A 380 -9.33 24.17 82.56
C GLU A 380 -10.13 24.44 83.84
N ARG A 381 -11.32 23.84 83.97
CA ARG A 381 -12.13 23.92 85.19
C ARG A 381 -11.39 23.35 86.41
N ALA A 382 -10.65 22.25 86.25
CA ALA A 382 -9.85 21.67 87.32
C ALA A 382 -8.67 22.57 87.72
N ILE A 383 -7.99 23.21 86.77
CA ILE A 383 -6.90 24.16 87.03
C ILE A 383 -7.43 25.35 87.83
N VAL A 384 -8.53 25.96 87.37
CA VAL A 384 -9.19 27.08 88.08
C VAL A 384 -9.59 26.66 89.49
N ALA A 385 -10.18 25.47 89.66
CA ALA A 385 -10.55 24.95 90.99
C ALA A 385 -9.34 24.76 91.93
N LYS A 386 -8.13 24.53 91.40
CA LYS A 386 -6.89 24.37 92.17
C LYS A 386 -6.13 25.68 92.38
N GLU A 387 -6.48 26.74 91.65
CA GLU A 387 -5.84 28.05 91.75
C GLU A 387 -6.05 28.69 93.13
N CYS A 388 -7.28 28.71 93.64
CA CYS A 388 -7.58 29.28 94.96
C CYS A 388 -6.85 28.56 96.11
N PRO A 389 -6.89 27.21 96.24
CA PRO A 389 -6.08 26.48 97.20
C PRO A 389 -4.56 26.74 97.06
N LEU A 390 -4.06 26.91 95.82
CA LEU A 390 -2.65 27.22 95.56
C LEU A 390 -2.30 28.64 96.03
N LYS A 391 -3.14 29.64 95.74
CA LYS A 391 -2.99 31.02 96.24
C LYS A 391 -2.96 31.04 97.77
N VAL A 392 -3.87 30.32 98.44
CA VAL A 392 -3.85 30.18 99.91
C VAL A 392 -2.53 29.56 100.39
N ALA A 393 -2.03 28.51 99.73
CA ALA A 393 -0.76 27.90 100.08
C ALA A 393 0.43 28.85 99.87
N GLN A 394 0.43 29.66 98.80
CA GLN A 394 1.44 30.68 98.50
C GLN A 394 1.42 31.83 99.52
N THR A 395 0.25 32.40 99.80
CA THR A 395 0.09 33.47 100.80
C THR A 395 0.55 33.00 102.18
N ARG A 396 0.15 31.79 102.59
CA ARG A 396 0.63 31.18 103.85
C ARG A 396 2.15 31.04 103.89
N LEU A 397 2.78 30.65 102.78
CA LEU A 397 4.25 30.55 102.71
C LEU A 397 4.91 31.94 102.76
N ALA A 398 4.37 32.92 102.04
CA ALA A 398 4.87 34.31 102.04
C ALA A 398 4.78 34.97 103.42
N CYS A 399 3.69 34.74 104.17
CA CYS A 399 3.59 35.19 105.55
C CYS A 399 4.67 34.56 106.44
N ARG A 400 4.97 33.27 106.26
CA ARG A 400 6.03 32.57 107.04
C ARG A 400 7.45 33.03 106.66
N THR A 401 7.68 33.53 105.46
CA THR A 401 8.98 34.13 105.09
C THR A 401 9.27 35.48 105.76
N ARG A 402 8.27 36.09 106.43
CA ARG A 402 8.42 37.34 107.18
C ARG A 402 8.71 37.14 108.67
N ARG A 403 8.94 35.91 109.12
CA ARG A 403 9.28 35.61 110.52
C ARG A 403 10.63 36.24 110.86
N PRO A 404 10.77 36.94 112.00
CA PRO A 404 12.00 37.62 112.38
C PRO A 404 13.05 36.66 112.93
N ASN A 405 14.33 36.92 112.63
CA ASN A 405 15.50 36.27 113.23
C ASN A 405 15.45 34.73 113.20
N VAL A 406 15.67 34.08 114.35
CA VAL A 406 15.76 32.61 114.50
C VAL A 406 14.45 31.89 114.17
N GLU A 407 13.31 32.61 114.21
CA GLU A 407 11.99 32.06 113.87
C GLU A 407 11.80 31.87 112.35
N LEU A 408 12.72 32.33 111.51
CA LEU A 408 12.78 31.98 110.07
C LEU A 408 13.30 30.54 109.88
N CYS A 409 12.69 29.61 110.61
CA CYS A 409 13.01 28.20 110.60
C CYS A 409 12.42 27.52 109.36
N ARG A 410 13.22 26.69 108.68
CA ARG A 410 12.77 25.81 107.59
C ARG A 410 12.07 24.56 108.15
N ASP A 411 10.98 24.78 108.87
CA ASP A 411 10.16 23.71 109.44
C ASP A 411 9.50 22.83 108.36
N ILE A 412 9.00 21.66 108.77
CA ILE A 412 8.36 20.68 107.86
C ILE A 412 7.25 21.32 106.99
N PRO A 413 6.37 22.21 107.52
CA PRO A 413 5.40 22.95 106.71
C PRO A 413 6.03 23.90 105.66
N GLN A 414 7.16 24.53 105.95
CA GLN A 414 7.89 25.41 105.03
C GLN A 414 8.57 24.61 103.90
N PHE A 415 9.27 23.53 104.25
CA PHE A 415 10.02 22.68 103.31
C PHE A 415 9.10 21.98 102.29
N ASN A 416 7.99 21.39 102.76
CA ASN A 416 7.04 20.69 101.90
C ASN A 416 6.34 21.61 100.88
N ARG A 417 6.12 22.89 101.23
CA ARG A 417 5.52 23.88 100.31
C ARG A 417 6.53 24.41 99.28
N GLN A 418 7.81 24.52 99.63
CA GLN A 418 8.87 24.88 98.68
C GLN A 418 9.14 23.78 97.65
N ARG A 419 9.18 22.50 98.06
CA ARG A 419 9.40 21.36 97.14
C ARG A 419 8.30 21.22 96.09
N ARG A 420 7.03 21.49 96.45
CA ARG A 420 5.90 21.45 95.51
C ARG A 420 5.95 22.54 94.44
N ARG A 421 6.70 23.64 94.66
CA ARG A 421 6.93 24.72 93.69
C ARG A 421 7.90 24.35 92.56
N GLN A 422 8.83 23.40 92.79
CA GLN A 422 9.89 23.05 91.82
C GLN A 422 9.53 21.93 90.84
N ARG A 423 8.40 21.24 91.02
CA ARG A 423 7.98 20.13 90.14
C ARG A 423 7.48 20.49 88.73
N PRO A 424 7.00 21.71 88.39
CA PRO A 424 6.42 21.95 87.06
C PRO A 424 7.46 22.23 85.95
N ALA A 425 8.75 22.38 86.26
CA ALA A 425 9.76 22.80 85.28
C ALA A 425 10.45 21.63 84.52
N PHE A 426 10.30 20.37 84.96
CA PHE A 426 11.06 19.24 84.40
C PHE A 426 10.42 18.59 83.16
N LEU A 427 9.20 18.98 82.80
CA LEU A 427 8.44 18.38 81.69
C LEU A 427 8.57 19.14 80.35
N VAL A 428 9.26 20.29 80.32
CA VAL A 428 9.38 21.13 79.10
C VAL A 428 10.66 20.82 78.30
N THR A 429 11.63 20.09 78.86
CA THR A 429 12.90 19.70 78.19
C THR A 429 12.84 18.38 77.41
N LEU A 430 11.72 18.08 76.74
CA LEU A 430 11.63 16.96 75.79
C LEU A 430 11.22 17.37 74.36
N ALA A 431 11.18 18.68 74.09
CA ALA A 431 10.76 19.24 72.81
C ALA A 431 11.93 19.76 71.94
N ALA A 432 13.09 19.10 71.98
CA ALA A 432 14.19 19.33 71.04
C ALA A 432 14.41 18.08 70.17
N ARG A 433 13.50 17.83 69.22
CA ARG A 433 13.63 16.74 68.23
C ARG A 433 13.43 17.09 66.73
N PRO A 434 13.24 18.35 66.26
CA PRO A 434 13.21 18.61 64.82
C PRO A 434 14.56 19.03 64.20
N ALA A 435 15.57 19.44 64.97
CA ALA A 435 16.83 19.98 64.42
C ALA A 435 17.77 18.92 63.81
N THR A 436 17.73 17.66 64.27
CA THR A 436 18.66 16.61 63.82
C THR A 436 18.28 16.01 62.46
N MET A 437 17.01 16.04 62.06
CA MET A 437 16.54 15.47 60.79
C MET A 437 16.86 16.38 59.59
N LEU A 438 16.76 17.70 59.77
CA LEU A 438 17.13 18.69 58.74
C LEU A 438 18.63 18.67 58.43
N VAL A 439 19.49 18.51 59.45
CA VAL A 439 20.95 18.44 59.29
C VAL A 439 21.36 17.19 58.50
N LEU A 440 20.74 16.03 58.78
CA LEU A 440 21.01 14.79 58.05
C LEU A 440 20.57 14.89 56.58
N LEU A 441 19.40 15.48 56.31
CA LEU A 441 18.91 15.66 54.95
C LEU A 441 19.83 16.58 54.13
N ALA A 442 20.27 17.69 54.72
CA ALA A 442 21.21 18.62 54.06
C ALA A 442 22.54 17.93 53.74
N PHE A 443 23.07 17.12 54.67
CA PHE A 443 24.30 16.35 54.45
C PHE A 443 24.17 15.38 53.27
N ILE A 444 23.06 14.65 53.17
CA ILE A 444 22.80 13.69 52.07
C ILE A 444 22.78 14.39 50.71
N ILE A 445 22.10 15.54 50.62
CA ILE A 445 21.99 16.31 49.38
C ILE A 445 23.36 16.82 48.95
N ILE A 446 24.12 17.41 49.87
CA ILE A 446 25.48 17.90 49.59
C ILE A 446 26.40 16.77 49.13
N PHE A 447 26.31 15.60 49.79
CA PHE A 447 27.13 14.44 49.45
C PHE A 447 26.82 13.91 48.04
N HIS A 448 25.54 13.90 47.64
CA HIS A 448 25.13 13.48 46.30
C HIS A 448 25.55 14.48 45.22
N ILE A 449 25.38 15.79 45.47
CA ILE A 449 25.83 16.84 44.55
C ILE A 449 27.35 16.77 44.35
N THR A 450 28.10 16.53 45.42
CA THR A 450 29.55 16.34 45.36
C THR A 450 29.91 15.12 44.49
N SER A 451 29.21 14.00 44.67
CA SER A 451 29.41 12.78 43.87
C SER A 451 29.15 13.03 42.37
N ALA A 452 28.06 13.74 42.04
CA ALA A 452 27.73 14.10 40.67
C ALA A 452 28.77 15.05 40.05
N ALA A 453 29.20 16.07 40.80
CA ALA A 453 30.22 17.01 40.34
C ALA A 453 31.55 16.31 40.02
N LEU A 454 32.00 15.41 40.90
CA LEU A 454 33.21 14.60 40.66
C LEU A 454 33.09 13.76 39.39
N LEU A 455 31.90 13.21 39.13
CA LEU A 455 31.65 12.37 37.96
C LEU A 455 31.59 13.18 36.65
N PHE A 456 31.01 14.38 36.68
CA PHE A 456 31.04 15.31 35.55
C PHE A 456 32.45 15.75 35.22
N VAL A 457 33.25 16.14 36.22
CA VAL A 457 34.66 16.52 36.01
C VAL A 457 35.45 15.32 35.48
N ALA A 458 35.29 14.14 36.07
CA ALA A 458 35.93 12.93 35.57
C ALA A 458 35.50 12.55 34.14
N THR A 459 34.31 12.93 33.67
CA THR A 459 33.85 12.58 32.32
C THR A 459 34.24 13.61 31.27
N ILE A 460 34.26 14.90 31.62
CA ILE A 460 34.41 16.00 30.65
C ILE A 460 35.85 16.49 30.55
N ASP A 461 36.60 16.43 31.64
CA ASP A 461 37.85 17.17 31.76
C ASP A 461 39.03 16.45 31.09
N ASN A 462 39.91 17.24 30.47
CA ASN A 462 40.89 16.75 29.49
C ASN A 462 42.16 16.13 30.09
N ALA A 463 42.01 15.37 31.19
CA ALA A 463 43.13 14.97 32.05
C ALA A 463 43.02 13.54 32.61
N TRP A 464 42.69 12.56 31.78
CA TRP A 464 42.79 11.13 32.16
C TRP A 464 44.23 10.63 32.09
N TRP A 465 44.98 11.10 31.10
CA TRP A 465 46.39 10.79 30.89
C TRP A 465 47.15 12.07 30.54
N VAL A 466 48.21 12.39 31.27
CA VAL A 466 48.90 13.69 31.18
C VAL A 466 50.41 13.47 31.18
N GLY A 467 51.12 14.19 30.32
CA GLY A 467 52.58 14.34 30.34
C GLY A 467 52.99 15.81 30.38
N GLU A 468 54.26 16.10 30.11
CA GLU A 468 54.78 17.48 30.17
C GLU A 468 54.15 18.38 29.10
N ASP A 469 53.97 17.88 27.87
CA ASP A 469 53.49 18.65 26.71
C ASP A 469 52.17 18.13 26.10
N PHE A 470 51.48 17.21 26.77
CA PHE A 470 50.22 16.64 26.26
C PHE A 470 49.23 16.30 27.37
N SER A 471 47.95 16.27 27.00
CA SER A 471 46.84 15.89 27.86
C SER A 471 45.79 15.13 27.05
N ALA A 472 45.34 13.99 27.54
CA ALA A 472 44.32 13.17 26.91
C ALA A 472 43.18 12.86 27.88
N ASP A 473 41.95 12.90 27.37
CA ASP A 473 40.77 12.34 28.03
C ASP A 473 40.20 11.17 27.22
N VAL A 474 38.99 10.76 27.58
CA VAL A 474 38.29 9.65 26.93
C VAL A 474 37.74 10.04 25.55
N TRP A 475 37.70 11.32 25.19
CA TRP A 475 37.14 11.88 23.96
C TRP A 475 38.19 12.38 22.97
N ARG A 476 39.27 13.01 23.45
CA ARG A 476 40.27 13.71 22.65
C ARG A 476 41.67 13.61 23.26
N VAL A 477 42.67 13.75 22.40
CA VAL A 477 44.08 13.86 22.75
C VAL A 477 44.58 15.22 22.32
N CYS A 478 45.21 15.98 23.22
CA CYS A 478 45.72 17.32 22.95
C CYS A 478 47.24 17.37 23.13
N THR A 479 47.93 17.99 22.17
CA THR A 479 49.38 18.27 22.23
C THR A 479 49.61 19.78 22.25
N ASN A 480 50.54 20.25 23.09
CA ASN A 480 50.92 21.65 23.24
C ASN A 480 49.73 22.61 23.46
N SER A 481 48.70 22.16 24.19
CA SER A 481 47.45 22.86 24.56
C SER A 481 46.55 23.41 23.45
N THR A 482 46.99 23.37 22.18
CA THR A 482 46.30 24.02 21.05
C THR A 482 45.93 23.06 19.93
N ASN A 483 46.58 21.89 19.83
CA ASN A 483 46.31 20.91 18.78
C ASN A 483 45.64 19.67 19.39
N CYS A 484 44.30 19.66 19.37
CA CYS A 484 43.48 18.57 19.90
C CYS A 484 42.86 17.76 18.77
N THR A 485 43.02 16.44 18.84
CA THR A 485 42.44 15.48 17.91
C THR A 485 41.40 14.62 18.61
N ASP A 486 40.20 14.51 18.03
CA ASP A 486 39.14 13.65 18.54
C ASP A 486 39.44 12.18 18.28
N ILE A 487 39.16 11.34 19.29
CA ILE A 487 39.32 9.90 19.18
C ILE A 487 38.10 9.34 18.44
N SER A 488 38.32 8.85 17.22
CA SER A 488 37.28 8.38 16.30
C SER A 488 37.52 6.92 15.88
N GLU A 489 36.71 6.38 14.97
CA GLU A 489 36.81 5.01 14.44
C GLU A 489 38.18 4.66 13.82
N ARG A 490 39.02 5.66 13.56
CA ARG A 490 40.41 5.48 13.10
C ARG A 490 41.35 4.91 14.19
N PHE A 491 40.89 4.83 15.43
CA PHE A 491 41.65 4.36 16.57
C PHE A 491 41.59 2.83 16.69
N GLU A 492 42.75 2.16 16.67
CA GLU A 492 42.81 0.71 16.90
C GLU A 492 42.42 0.38 18.34
N GLY A 493 41.35 -0.39 18.51
CA GLY A 493 40.75 -0.65 19.83
C GLY A 493 39.69 0.37 20.25
N TYR A 494 39.16 1.18 19.32
CA TYR A 494 38.09 2.15 19.56
C TYR A 494 36.89 1.56 20.33
N SER A 495 36.51 0.30 20.05
CA SER A 495 35.42 -0.38 20.76
C SER A 495 35.61 -0.47 22.28
N THR A 496 36.87 -0.60 22.74
CA THR A 496 37.20 -0.65 24.17
C THR A 496 37.05 0.74 24.80
N LEU A 497 37.56 1.77 24.12
CA LEU A 497 37.43 3.15 24.60
C LEU A 497 35.98 3.63 24.54
N GLN A 498 35.23 3.24 23.51
CA GLN A 498 33.80 3.49 23.38
C GLN A 498 33.02 2.85 24.54
N ALA A 499 33.43 1.68 25.04
CA ALA A 499 32.85 1.11 26.24
C ALA A 499 33.13 1.97 27.48
N VAL A 500 34.34 2.51 27.64
CA VAL A 500 34.69 3.47 28.72
C VAL A 500 33.85 4.76 28.59
N GLN A 501 33.72 5.32 27.39
CA GLN A 501 32.90 6.50 27.10
C GLN A 501 31.43 6.27 27.47
N ALA A 502 30.85 5.17 26.99
CA ALA A 502 29.45 4.83 27.22
C ALA A 502 29.17 4.56 28.70
N THR A 503 30.06 3.86 29.41
CA THR A 503 29.90 3.56 30.84
C THR A 503 30.08 4.80 31.71
N MET A 504 30.97 5.74 31.36
CA MET A 504 31.10 7.03 32.05
C MET A 504 29.86 7.92 31.82
N ILE A 505 29.34 8.02 30.60
CA ILE A 505 28.07 8.74 30.33
C ILE A 505 26.93 8.10 31.12
N LEU A 506 26.78 6.78 31.03
CA LEU A 506 25.71 6.05 31.69
C LEU A 506 25.77 6.23 33.21
N SER A 507 26.96 6.22 33.80
CA SER A 507 27.13 6.51 35.24
C SER A 507 26.66 7.92 35.60
N THR A 508 27.01 8.93 34.80
CA THR A 508 26.59 10.33 35.03
C THR A 508 25.08 10.48 34.97
N ILE A 509 24.44 9.84 33.98
CA ILE A 509 23.00 9.83 33.82
C ILE A 509 22.33 9.13 35.01
N LEU A 510 22.79 7.93 35.38
CA LEU A 510 22.23 7.19 36.51
C LEU A 510 22.38 7.94 37.84
N CYS A 511 23.51 8.63 38.07
CA CYS A 511 23.71 9.47 39.25
C CYS A 511 22.71 10.65 39.30
N CYS A 512 22.42 11.28 38.16
CA CYS A 512 21.41 12.36 38.07
C CYS A 512 19.99 11.82 38.28
N ILE A 513 19.66 10.68 37.67
CA ILE A 513 18.36 10.01 37.86
C ILE A 513 18.17 9.59 39.32
N ALA A 514 19.21 9.05 39.97
CA ALA A 514 19.18 8.73 41.39
C ALA A 514 18.85 9.95 42.25
N PHE A 515 19.40 11.13 41.93
CA PHE A 515 19.08 12.36 42.65
C PHE A 515 17.60 12.76 42.49
N LEU A 516 17.08 12.70 41.26
CA LEU A 516 15.68 13.03 40.99
C LEU A 516 14.73 12.06 41.71
N ILE A 517 15.04 10.75 41.66
CA ILE A 517 14.26 9.73 42.37
C ILE A 517 14.35 9.94 43.88
N PHE A 518 15.52 10.31 44.41
CA PHE A 518 15.67 10.66 45.81
C PHE A 518 14.73 11.81 46.21
N LEU A 519 14.74 12.90 45.45
CA LEU A 519 13.86 14.06 45.68
C LEU A 519 12.38 13.66 45.61
N LEU A 520 11.99 12.83 44.64
CA LEU A 520 10.62 12.32 44.54
C LEU A 520 10.25 11.42 45.73
N GLN A 521 11.18 10.57 46.18
CA GLN A 521 10.99 9.71 47.34
C GLN A 521 10.87 10.50 48.64
N LEU A 522 11.52 11.67 48.77
CA LEU A 522 11.30 12.53 49.95
C LEU A 522 9.83 12.89 50.14
N PHE A 523 9.11 13.19 49.05
CA PHE A 523 7.69 13.56 49.11
C PHE A 523 6.74 12.37 49.04
N ARG A 524 7.02 11.38 48.20
CA ARG A 524 6.08 10.29 47.88
C ARG A 524 6.18 9.06 48.79
N LEU A 525 7.33 8.81 49.41
CA LEU A 525 7.57 7.58 50.18
C LEU A 525 6.77 7.59 51.48
N LYS A 526 6.20 6.45 51.89
CA LYS A 526 5.44 6.38 53.15
C LYS A 526 6.38 6.42 54.34
N GLN A 527 5.85 6.85 55.47
CA GLN A 527 6.62 6.94 56.70
C GLN A 527 7.09 5.54 57.13
N GLY A 528 8.38 5.38 57.44
CA GLY A 528 8.96 4.09 57.78
C GLY A 528 9.38 3.24 56.57
N GLU A 529 9.30 3.73 55.34
CA GLU A 529 9.90 3.06 54.18
C GLU A 529 11.36 3.52 53.97
N ARG A 530 12.13 2.73 53.22
CA ARG A 530 13.55 2.97 52.91
C ARG A 530 13.73 3.48 51.47
N PHE A 531 14.81 4.18 51.20
CA PHE A 531 15.14 4.73 49.87
C PHE A 531 15.79 3.68 48.95
N VAL A 532 15.18 2.49 48.84
CA VAL A 532 15.76 1.32 48.16
C VAL A 532 15.98 1.57 46.67
N LEU A 533 15.02 2.17 45.97
CA LEU A 533 15.15 2.45 44.54
C LEU A 533 16.30 3.42 44.22
N THR A 534 16.39 4.53 44.97
CA THR A 534 17.51 5.48 44.88
C THR A 534 18.84 4.77 45.10
N SER A 535 18.92 3.91 46.13
CA SER A 535 20.12 3.13 46.44
C SER A 535 20.55 2.22 45.29
N ILE A 536 19.62 1.46 44.71
CA ILE A 536 19.91 0.54 43.59
C ILE A 536 20.48 1.31 42.40
N ILE A 537 19.85 2.42 42.01
CA ILE A 537 20.27 3.21 40.85
C ILE A 537 21.63 3.88 41.12
N GLN A 538 21.86 4.36 42.34
CA GLN A 538 23.16 4.92 42.74
C GLN A 538 24.28 3.85 42.76
N LEU A 539 23.97 2.62 43.18
CA LEU A 539 24.91 1.50 43.11
C LEU A 539 25.18 1.03 41.67
N MET A 540 24.19 1.12 40.79
CA MET A 540 24.39 0.90 39.34
C MET A 540 25.30 1.95 38.73
N SER A 541 25.14 3.23 39.11
CA SER A 541 26.08 4.30 38.73
C SER A 541 27.50 3.98 39.20
N CYS A 542 27.66 3.59 40.47
CA CYS A 542 28.94 3.18 41.05
C CYS A 542 29.60 2.03 40.28
N LEU A 543 28.82 1.01 39.91
CA LEU A 543 29.30 -0.12 39.13
C LEU A 543 29.82 0.32 37.76
N CYS A 544 29.11 1.23 37.08
CA CYS A 544 29.52 1.75 35.77
C CYS A 544 30.85 2.51 35.85
N VAL A 545 31.06 3.35 36.88
CA VAL A 545 32.35 4.06 37.08
C VAL A 545 33.49 3.08 37.31
N MET A 546 33.28 2.07 38.16
CA MET A 546 34.29 1.06 38.44
C MET A 546 34.67 0.27 37.18
N ILE A 547 33.69 -0.13 36.37
CA ILE A 547 33.94 -0.83 35.10
C ILE A 547 34.73 0.07 34.15
N ALA A 548 34.34 1.33 33.99
CA ALA A 548 35.03 2.27 33.10
C ALA A 548 36.51 2.47 33.50
N ALA A 549 36.75 2.76 34.78
CA ALA A 549 38.09 2.99 35.30
C ALA A 549 38.95 1.71 35.26
N ALA A 550 38.36 0.54 35.54
CA ALA A 550 39.06 -0.75 35.47
C ALA A 550 39.45 -1.11 34.03
N ILE A 551 38.53 -0.98 33.06
CA ILE A 551 38.81 -1.24 31.64
C ILE A 551 39.92 -0.31 31.14
N TYR A 552 39.83 0.98 31.47
CA TYR A 552 40.85 1.95 31.08
C TYR A 552 42.22 1.61 31.69
N THR A 553 42.26 1.16 32.95
CA THR A 553 43.50 0.76 33.64
C THR A 553 44.14 -0.47 32.99
N ASP A 554 43.34 -1.50 32.70
CA ASP A 554 43.79 -2.78 32.15
C ASP A 554 44.28 -2.63 30.71
N ARG A 555 43.49 -1.95 29.87
CA ARG A 555 43.76 -1.84 28.42
C ARG A 555 44.67 -0.68 28.07
N ARG A 556 45.13 0.13 29.03
CA ARG A 556 45.94 1.34 28.82
C ARG A 556 47.17 1.10 27.94
N GLN A 557 47.98 0.11 28.28
CA GLN A 557 49.25 -0.14 27.57
C GLN A 557 48.99 -0.48 26.10
N ASP A 558 47.97 -1.29 25.84
CA ASP A 558 47.55 -1.66 24.49
C ASP A 558 47.00 -0.46 23.72
N LEU A 559 46.18 0.38 24.35
CA LEU A 559 45.60 1.58 23.74
C LEU A 559 46.71 2.56 23.32
N HIS A 560 47.72 2.77 24.16
CA HIS A 560 48.80 3.74 23.89
C HIS A 560 49.86 3.19 22.94
N HIS A 561 50.19 1.89 23.02
CA HIS A 561 51.21 1.28 22.16
C HIS A 561 50.70 0.99 20.74
N SER A 562 49.43 0.60 20.58
CA SER A 562 48.85 0.24 19.27
C SER A 562 48.51 1.46 18.41
N ASN A 563 48.49 2.67 18.98
CA ASN A 563 48.10 3.90 18.29
C ASN A 563 49.23 4.93 18.27
N PRO A 564 50.38 4.64 17.62
CA PRO A 564 51.53 5.55 17.61
C PRO A 564 51.24 6.89 16.92
N GLU A 565 50.28 6.94 15.99
CA GLU A 565 49.88 8.20 15.33
C GLU A 565 49.31 9.23 16.34
N PHE A 566 48.60 8.76 17.36
CA PHE A 566 47.99 9.60 18.39
C PHE A 566 48.83 9.66 19.68
N TYR A 567 49.58 8.60 19.98
CA TYR A 567 50.28 8.43 21.27
C TYR A 567 51.82 8.36 21.19
N SER A 568 52.44 8.61 20.02
CA SER A 568 53.91 8.55 19.85
C SER A 568 54.70 9.46 20.78
N LEU A 569 54.22 10.67 21.05
CA LEU A 569 54.83 11.61 22.00
C LEU A 569 54.32 11.41 23.45
N THR A 570 53.41 10.47 23.69
CA THR A 570 52.62 10.41 24.95
C THR A 570 52.78 9.13 25.76
N SER A 571 53.74 8.28 25.36
CA SER A 571 54.03 6.98 25.97
C SER A 571 54.52 7.08 27.43
N GLU A 572 55.24 8.14 27.79
CA GLU A 572 55.78 8.38 29.15
C GLU A 572 54.83 9.13 30.10
N GLY A 573 53.55 9.25 29.75
CA GLY A 573 52.57 9.94 30.59
C GLY A 573 52.31 9.28 31.95
N ARG A 574 51.50 9.97 32.75
CA ARG A 574 50.96 9.49 34.03
C ARG A 574 49.45 9.68 34.08
N TYR A 575 48.78 8.95 34.96
CA TYR A 575 47.36 9.17 35.22
C TYR A 575 47.12 10.61 35.68
N GLY A 576 46.26 11.32 34.95
CA GLY A 576 45.87 12.68 35.29
C GLY A 576 44.79 12.71 36.38
N TYR A 577 44.46 13.91 36.84
CA TYR A 577 43.54 14.07 37.96
C TYR A 577 42.11 13.62 37.62
N ALA A 578 41.65 13.73 36.36
CA ALA A 578 40.29 13.30 35.99
C ALA A 578 40.10 11.78 36.19
N PHE A 579 41.14 10.99 35.88
CA PHE A 579 41.15 9.55 36.17
C PHE A 579 41.14 9.26 37.68
N ILE A 580 41.92 10.00 38.47
CA ILE A 580 41.92 9.87 39.93
C ILE A 580 40.52 10.23 40.49
N LEU A 581 39.90 11.29 39.96
CA LEU A 581 38.56 11.70 40.33
C LEU A 581 37.50 10.64 39.98
N ALA A 582 37.69 9.82 38.94
CA ALA A 582 36.81 8.68 38.66
C ALA A 582 36.83 7.66 39.81
N TRP A 583 38.01 7.31 40.34
CA TRP A 583 38.12 6.41 41.50
C TRP A 583 37.59 7.03 42.80
N VAL A 584 37.77 8.34 42.98
CA VAL A 584 37.15 9.06 44.11
C VAL A 584 35.63 9.09 43.97
N ALA A 585 35.11 9.34 42.76
CA ALA A 585 33.69 9.32 42.46
C ALA A 585 33.09 7.92 42.68
N PHE A 586 33.82 6.84 42.35
CA PHE A 586 33.43 5.48 42.70
C PHE A 586 33.23 5.31 44.21
N ALA A 587 34.19 5.72 45.03
CA ALA A 587 34.07 5.60 46.49
C ALA A 587 32.88 6.42 47.04
N PHE A 588 32.70 7.65 46.54
CA PHE A 588 31.60 8.52 46.95
C PHE A 588 30.23 7.97 46.52
N THR A 589 30.10 7.48 45.29
CA THR A 589 28.85 6.88 44.80
C THR A 589 28.52 5.57 45.50
N PHE A 590 29.52 4.76 45.86
CA PHE A 590 29.34 3.55 46.68
C PHE A 590 28.81 3.87 48.08
N VAL A 591 29.47 4.80 48.79
CA VAL A 591 29.06 5.23 50.13
C VAL A 591 27.67 5.87 50.09
N SER A 592 27.39 6.69 49.06
CA SER A 592 26.07 7.29 48.85
C SER A 592 24.99 6.22 48.65
N GLY A 593 25.27 5.21 47.81
CA GLY A 593 24.37 4.08 47.58
C GLY A 593 24.05 3.30 48.85
N LEU A 594 25.05 2.98 49.68
CA LEU A 594 24.85 2.32 50.97
C LEU A 594 24.10 3.20 51.96
N MET A 595 24.40 4.50 52.00
CA MET A 595 23.70 5.46 52.83
C MET A 595 22.21 5.48 52.49
N TYR A 596 21.82 5.55 51.21
CA TYR A 596 20.43 5.45 50.78
C TYR A 596 19.74 4.14 51.16
N LEU A 597 20.49 3.03 51.19
CA LEU A 597 19.96 1.72 51.60
C LEU A 597 19.57 1.67 53.08
N ILE A 598 20.35 2.34 53.92
CA ILE A 598 20.19 2.35 55.39
C ILE A 598 19.15 3.40 55.82
N LEU A 599 19.02 4.50 55.07
CA LEU A 599 18.09 5.58 55.40
C LEU A 599 16.62 5.11 55.38
N ARG A 600 15.89 5.54 56.41
CA ARG A 600 14.47 5.27 56.61
C ARG A 600 13.74 6.58 56.86
N LYS A 601 12.64 6.81 56.15
CA LYS A 601 11.82 8.03 56.34
C LYS A 601 11.23 8.03 57.75
N ARG A 602 11.66 8.96 58.61
CA ARG A 602 11.11 9.18 59.97
C ARG A 602 9.94 10.18 59.93
N LYS A 603 9.20 10.28 61.04
CA LYS A 603 8.06 11.20 61.21
C LYS A 603 8.45 12.63 60.90
#